data_AF-A0A3R7YRT0-F1
#
_entry.id   AF-A0A3R7YRT0-F1
#
_cell.length_a   1.000
_cell.length_b   1.000
_cell.length_c   1.000
_cell.angle_alpha   90.00
_cell.angle_beta   90.00
_cell.angle_gamma   90.00
#
_symmetry.space_group_name_H-M   'P 1'
#
loop_
_entity.id
_entity.type
_entity.pdbx_description
1 polymer ?
#
loop_
_entity_poly.entity_id
_entity_poly.type
_entity_poly.pdbx_seq_one_letter_code
_entity_poly.pdbx_strand_id
1 'polypeptide(L)'
;MKEECHDFFQDQYQMCVMDNNATGCGEMTGSVPQAASLSDVGNFREKAVNAYWKQYQKKYDSRSNLFEDLSDVHLNSLPNDVKPSAEIAYNQFVYAYTLGMGGAAYKGDYDVFNAAQLGRGVRFIGNGEVPLTNQVSFCDYVWGFSNWNSTWTRNNEMIGPGIQRKEGVLRSLVYLQVSISGQALIFVTRTAGSNNWFFAEKPCNLLLIAFVFAQIVASVVGWIGFGGYPTDRIAVIGCGGTYTLIAWLWAIVWQFPLDVIKFAVNYLLTKNAYSSKAFTERINAGHPTMTHSVVTNAQRSIRASRTV
;
A
#
# COMPACT_ATOMS: atom_id res chain seq x y z
N MET A 1 4.64 0.52 23.40
CA MET A 1 3.26 0.01 23.58
C MET A 1 2.91 -1.05 22.54
N LYS A 2 2.97 -0.75 21.23
CA LYS A 2 2.71 -1.76 20.19
C LYS A 2 3.71 -2.93 20.24
N GLU A 3 5.01 -2.65 20.30
CA GLU A 3 6.06 -3.67 20.42
C GLU A 3 5.95 -4.45 21.72
N GLU A 4 5.83 -3.76 22.87
CA GLU A 4 5.59 -4.42 24.18
C GLU A 4 4.36 -5.36 24.19
N CYS A 5 3.31 -5.02 23.45
CA CYS A 5 2.14 -5.88 23.27
C CYS A 5 2.50 -7.11 22.42
N HIS A 6 3.15 -6.89 21.27
CA HIS A 6 3.58 -7.97 20.40
C HIS A 6 4.48 -8.96 21.13
N ASP A 7 5.47 -8.48 21.90
CA ASP A 7 6.36 -9.33 22.70
C ASP A 7 5.58 -10.15 23.74
N PHE A 8 4.64 -9.53 24.45
CA PHE A 8 3.78 -10.25 25.41
C PHE A 8 2.97 -11.37 24.75
N PHE A 9 2.31 -11.08 23.62
CA PHE A 9 1.52 -12.08 22.92
C PHE A 9 2.41 -13.16 22.31
N GLN A 10 3.56 -12.79 21.75
CA GLN A 10 4.55 -13.73 21.25
C GLN A 10 4.93 -14.75 22.33
N ASP A 11 5.22 -14.31 23.56
CA ASP A 11 5.53 -15.20 24.69
C ASP A 11 4.35 -16.11 25.05
N GLN A 12 3.12 -15.57 25.09
CA GLN A 12 1.92 -16.38 25.37
C GLN A 12 1.68 -17.46 24.30
N TYR A 13 1.84 -17.12 23.02
CA TYR A 13 1.69 -18.06 21.91
C TYR A 13 2.80 -19.09 21.90
N GLN A 14 4.05 -18.71 22.20
CA GLN A 14 5.16 -19.66 22.33
C GLN A 14 4.89 -20.70 23.43
N MET A 15 4.44 -20.27 24.61
CA MET A 15 4.08 -21.20 25.69
C MET A 15 2.90 -22.10 25.29
N CYS A 16 1.87 -21.54 24.68
CA CYS A 16 0.70 -22.33 24.26
C CYS A 16 1.05 -23.38 23.21
N VAL A 17 1.90 -23.05 22.23
CA VAL A 17 2.33 -24.00 21.19
C VAL A 17 3.14 -25.14 21.78
N MET A 18 3.92 -24.89 22.84
CA MET A 18 4.63 -25.94 23.58
C MET A 18 3.67 -26.89 24.30
N ASP A 19 2.56 -26.39 24.85
CA ASP A 19 1.63 -27.17 25.68
C ASP A 19 0.53 -27.88 24.89
N ASN A 20 -0.05 -27.25 23.85
CA ASN A 20 -1.30 -27.69 23.21
C ASN A 20 -1.24 -27.83 21.68
N ASN A 21 -0.05 -27.74 21.07
CA ASN A 21 0.15 -27.74 19.61
C ASN A 21 -0.58 -26.57 18.91
N ALA A 22 -0.30 -26.31 17.63
CA ALA A 22 -0.84 -25.14 16.90
C ALA A 22 -2.39 -25.11 16.81
N THR A 23 -3.04 -26.27 16.93
CA THR A 23 -4.49 -26.45 16.84
C THR A 23 -5.28 -25.93 18.05
N GLY A 24 -4.64 -25.77 19.22
CA GLY A 24 -5.28 -25.24 20.43
C GLY A 24 -5.10 -23.73 20.60
N CYS A 25 -4.10 -23.13 19.97
CA CYS A 25 -3.73 -21.72 20.16
C CYS A 25 -4.17 -20.83 18.97
N GLY A 26 -4.27 -21.43 17.77
CA GLY A 26 -4.46 -20.70 16.52
C GLY A 26 -3.24 -19.84 16.17
N GLU A 27 -3.38 -18.99 15.17
CA GLU A 27 -2.30 -18.10 14.74
C GLU A 27 -2.34 -16.76 15.51
N MET A 28 -1.17 -16.16 15.71
CA MET A 28 -1.04 -14.82 16.33
C MET A 28 -1.59 -13.71 15.43
N THR A 29 -1.63 -13.95 14.11
CA THR A 29 -2.25 -13.06 13.12
C THR A 29 -3.78 -13.03 13.22
N GLY A 30 -4.38 -13.85 14.09
CA GLY A 30 -5.82 -13.91 14.30
C GLY A 30 -6.55 -14.90 13.37
N SER A 31 -5.87 -15.47 12.36
CA SER A 31 -6.38 -16.64 11.64
C SER A 31 -6.38 -17.89 12.53
N VAL A 32 -7.19 -18.88 12.16
CA VAL A 32 -7.32 -20.14 12.88
C VAL A 32 -7.28 -21.29 11.88
N PRO A 33 -6.47 -22.35 12.11
CA PRO A 33 -6.47 -23.53 11.25
C PRO A 33 -7.87 -24.17 11.18
N GLN A 34 -8.28 -24.71 10.02
CA GLN A 34 -9.60 -25.35 9.90
C GLN A 34 -9.79 -26.56 10.84
N ALA A 35 -8.70 -27.23 11.20
CA ALA A 35 -8.68 -28.37 12.11
C ALA A 35 -8.53 -27.97 13.60
N ALA A 36 -8.53 -26.67 13.91
CA ALA A 36 -8.35 -26.20 15.27
C ALA A 36 -9.59 -26.43 16.15
N SER A 37 -9.36 -26.60 17.46
CA SER A 37 -10.44 -26.66 18.45
C SER A 37 -10.93 -25.25 18.76
N LEU A 38 -12.15 -24.92 18.34
CA LEU A 38 -12.70 -23.56 18.46
C LEU A 38 -12.78 -23.09 19.92
N SER A 39 -13.19 -23.98 20.82
CA SER A 39 -13.31 -23.67 22.25
C SER A 39 -11.95 -23.41 22.89
N ASP A 40 -10.93 -24.19 22.52
CA ASP A 40 -9.60 -24.08 23.14
C ASP A 40 -8.91 -22.80 22.65
N VAL A 41 -9.00 -22.51 21.35
CA VAL A 41 -8.48 -21.27 20.76
C VAL A 41 -9.18 -20.05 21.36
N GLY A 42 -10.51 -20.08 21.47
CA GLY A 42 -11.28 -18.99 22.07
C GLY A 42 -10.89 -18.74 23.53
N ASN A 43 -10.84 -19.80 24.34
CA ASN A 43 -10.44 -19.73 25.75
C ASN A 43 -9.00 -19.23 25.94
N PHE A 44 -8.08 -19.70 25.12
CA PHE A 44 -6.68 -19.25 25.15
C PHE A 44 -6.58 -17.76 24.84
N ARG A 45 -7.21 -17.31 23.74
CA ARG A 45 -7.17 -15.91 23.32
C ARG A 45 -7.84 -14.99 24.35
N GLU A 46 -8.96 -15.40 24.94
CA GLU A 46 -9.62 -14.64 26.01
C GLU A 46 -8.73 -14.50 27.25
N LYS A 47 -8.11 -15.60 27.70
CA LYS A 47 -7.14 -15.57 28.81
C LYS A 47 -5.95 -14.67 28.52
N ALA A 48 -5.38 -14.74 27.31
CA ALA A 48 -4.25 -13.91 26.89
C ALA A 48 -4.61 -12.42 26.89
N VAL A 49 -5.77 -12.05 26.33
CA VAL A 49 -6.28 -10.67 26.33
C VAL A 49 -6.50 -10.16 27.76
N ASN A 50 -7.12 -10.96 28.62
CA ASN A 50 -7.35 -10.58 30.02
C ASN A 50 -6.04 -10.45 30.82
N ALA A 51 -5.06 -11.33 30.57
CA ALA A 51 -3.74 -11.25 31.18
C ALA A 51 -2.98 -9.99 30.74
N TYR A 52 -3.02 -9.66 29.45
CA TYR A 52 -2.43 -8.45 28.90
C TYR A 52 -2.99 -7.19 29.59
N TRP A 53 -4.32 -7.07 29.69
CA TRP A 53 -4.94 -5.90 30.34
C TRP A 53 -4.63 -5.81 31.83
N LYS A 54 -4.53 -6.94 32.54
CA LYS A 54 -4.08 -6.95 33.95
C LYS A 54 -2.64 -6.46 34.08
N GLN A 55 -1.75 -6.79 33.15
CA GLN A 55 -0.38 -6.29 33.15
C GLN A 55 -0.33 -4.81 32.76
N TYR A 56 -1.14 -4.41 31.79
CA TYR A 56 -1.27 -3.02 31.36
C TYR A 56 -1.69 -2.12 32.51
N GLN A 57 -2.74 -2.48 33.25
CA GLN A 57 -3.25 -1.72 34.40
C GLN A 57 -2.25 -1.61 35.56
N LYS A 58 -1.26 -2.52 35.65
CA LYS A 58 -0.19 -2.41 36.67
C LYS A 58 0.86 -1.36 36.30
N LYS A 59 1.05 -1.11 35.01
CA LYS A 59 2.10 -0.23 34.47
C LYS A 59 1.56 1.14 34.04
N TYR A 60 0.29 1.21 33.67
CA TYR A 60 -0.40 2.36 33.11
C TYR A 60 -1.82 2.49 33.72
N ASP A 61 -2.62 3.44 33.22
CA ASP A 61 -3.99 3.68 33.69
C ASP A 61 -5.00 2.60 33.22
N SER A 62 -6.24 2.73 33.69
CA SER A 62 -7.35 1.86 33.29
C SER A 62 -7.61 1.91 31.79
N ARG A 63 -7.90 0.73 31.21
CA ARG A 63 -8.29 0.55 29.80
C ARG A 63 -9.37 1.53 29.33
N SER A 64 -10.33 1.89 30.19
CA SER A 64 -11.41 2.83 29.88
C SER A 64 -10.90 4.18 29.39
N ASN A 65 -9.79 4.67 29.97
CA ASN A 65 -9.24 5.99 29.66
C ASN A 65 -8.61 6.00 28.26
N LEU A 66 -8.25 4.83 27.71
CA LEU A 66 -7.80 4.71 26.32
C LEU A 66 -8.90 5.02 25.30
N PHE A 67 -10.16 4.92 25.69
CA PHE A 67 -11.31 5.08 24.79
C PHE A 67 -12.16 6.32 25.11
N GLU A 68 -11.86 7.05 26.18
CA GLU A 68 -12.65 8.19 26.67
C GLU A 68 -12.58 9.40 25.72
N ASP A 69 -11.40 9.68 25.15
CA ASP A 69 -11.17 10.81 24.23
C ASP A 69 -11.36 10.44 22.74
N LEU A 70 -11.57 9.16 22.41
CA LEU A 70 -11.83 8.75 21.03
C LEU A 70 -13.31 8.96 20.67
N SER A 71 -13.61 10.16 20.15
CA SER A 71 -14.89 10.43 19.48
C SER A 71 -15.11 9.45 18.34
N ASP A 72 -16.32 8.87 18.26
CA ASP A 72 -16.90 8.04 17.20
C ASP A 72 -15.93 7.36 16.22
N VAL A 73 -15.99 6.04 16.13
CA VAL A 73 -15.39 5.34 14.98
C VAL A 73 -16.15 5.85 13.76
N HIS A 74 -15.49 6.61 12.87
CA HIS A 74 -16.10 7.29 11.70
C HIS A 74 -16.57 6.27 10.64
N LEU A 75 -17.49 5.40 11.03
CA LEU A 75 -18.12 4.36 10.24
C LEU A 75 -19.33 4.98 9.54
N ASN A 76 -19.21 5.15 8.23
CA ASN A 76 -20.32 5.58 7.40
C ASN A 76 -21.16 4.37 6.96
N SER A 77 -22.46 4.59 6.71
CA SER A 77 -23.39 3.61 6.14
C SER A 77 -23.87 2.50 7.08
N LEU A 78 -23.94 2.78 8.38
CA LEU A 78 -24.65 1.93 9.34
C LEU A 78 -26.18 2.03 9.15
N PRO A 79 -26.94 0.95 9.41
CA PRO A 79 -28.40 1.06 9.51
C PRO A 79 -28.76 2.15 10.53
N ASN A 80 -29.53 3.15 10.10
CA ASN A 80 -29.93 4.33 10.89
C ASN A 80 -28.80 5.32 11.25
N ASP A 81 -27.69 5.34 10.51
CA ASP A 81 -26.55 6.28 10.72
C ASP A 81 -25.99 6.28 12.15
N VAL A 82 -26.14 5.16 12.87
CA VAL A 82 -25.60 4.99 14.22
C VAL A 82 -24.08 5.04 14.15
N LYS A 83 -23.44 5.83 15.03
CA LYS A 83 -21.98 5.86 15.17
C LYS A 83 -21.60 5.16 16.47
N PRO A 84 -21.06 3.93 16.42
CA PRO A 84 -20.71 3.19 17.63
C PRO A 84 -19.46 3.81 18.27
N SER A 85 -19.47 3.84 19.61
CA SER A 85 -18.29 4.20 20.40
C SER A 85 -17.13 3.23 20.13
N ALA A 86 -15.90 3.72 20.32
CA ALA A 86 -14.69 2.91 20.22
C ALA A 86 -14.73 1.66 21.13
N GLU A 87 -15.42 1.73 22.27
CA GLU A 87 -15.60 0.58 23.16
C GLU A 87 -16.47 -0.53 22.53
N ILE A 88 -17.54 -0.15 21.83
CA ILE A 88 -18.41 -1.10 21.13
C ILE A 88 -17.62 -1.79 20.00
N ALA A 89 -16.83 -1.02 19.25
CA ALA A 89 -15.98 -1.57 18.20
C ALA A 89 -14.91 -2.52 18.77
N TYR A 90 -14.30 -2.17 19.90
CA TYR A 90 -13.34 -3.04 20.60
C TYR A 90 -14.00 -4.35 21.04
N ASN A 91 -15.17 -4.30 21.67
CA ASN A 91 -15.89 -5.49 22.13
C ASN A 91 -16.25 -6.43 20.98
N GLN A 92 -16.56 -5.89 19.80
CA GLN A 92 -16.81 -6.70 18.60
C GLN A 92 -15.54 -7.31 18.02
N PHE A 93 -14.43 -6.58 18.01
CA PHE A 93 -13.15 -7.15 17.58
C PHE A 93 -12.74 -8.30 18.50
N VAL A 94 -12.85 -8.12 19.82
CA VAL A 94 -12.56 -9.19 20.79
C VAL A 94 -13.49 -10.38 20.57
N TYR A 95 -14.77 -10.14 20.28
CA TYR A 95 -15.72 -11.19 19.92
C TYR A 95 -15.28 -12.01 18.71
N ALA A 96 -14.87 -11.34 17.64
CA ALA A 96 -14.35 -12.01 16.44
C ALA A 96 -13.02 -12.73 16.71
N TYR A 97 -12.10 -12.10 17.44
CA TYR A 97 -10.78 -12.64 17.73
C TYR A 97 -10.84 -13.88 18.64
N THR A 98 -11.74 -13.88 19.62
CA THR A 98 -11.89 -14.95 20.62
C THR A 98 -12.97 -15.99 20.27
N LEU A 99 -13.46 -15.99 19.03
CA LEU A 99 -14.50 -16.94 18.57
C LEU A 99 -15.78 -16.90 19.43
N GLY A 100 -16.12 -15.73 19.96
CA GLY A 100 -17.31 -15.51 20.78
C GLY A 100 -17.17 -15.84 22.28
N MET A 101 -15.98 -16.22 22.76
CA MET A 101 -15.73 -16.47 24.19
C MET A 101 -15.66 -15.18 25.01
N GLY A 102 -15.13 -14.10 24.44
CA GLY A 102 -15.07 -12.79 25.06
C GLY A 102 -15.64 -11.69 24.16
N GLY A 103 -15.98 -10.54 24.73
CA GLY A 103 -16.57 -9.42 23.95
C GLY A 103 -18.06 -9.60 23.67
N ALA A 104 -18.59 -8.85 22.70
CA ALA A 104 -20.02 -8.89 22.35
C ALA A 104 -20.23 -8.64 20.85
N ALA A 105 -21.17 -9.38 20.25
CA ALA A 105 -21.63 -9.13 18.88
C ALA A 105 -22.43 -7.82 18.78
N TYR A 106 -22.50 -7.22 17.59
CA TYR A 106 -23.30 -6.02 17.36
C TYR A 106 -24.81 -6.30 17.42
N LYS A 107 -25.25 -7.39 16.78
CA LYS A 107 -26.66 -7.78 16.71
C LYS A 107 -26.83 -9.27 16.39
N GLY A 108 -27.62 -9.98 17.21
CA GLY A 108 -28.04 -11.38 16.98
C GLY A 108 -27.00 -12.45 17.36
N ASP A 109 -27.38 -13.71 17.17
CA ASP A 109 -26.50 -14.87 17.34
C ASP A 109 -25.56 -14.97 16.13
N TYR A 110 -24.37 -14.38 16.24
CA TYR A 110 -23.37 -14.39 15.17
C TYR A 110 -22.30 -15.45 15.44
N ASP A 111 -22.33 -16.54 14.68
CA ASP A 111 -21.25 -17.52 14.70
C ASP A 111 -20.05 -17.04 13.87
N VAL A 112 -19.00 -16.62 14.58
CA VAL A 112 -17.79 -16.05 13.99
C VAL A 112 -17.10 -17.01 13.02
N PHE A 113 -17.02 -18.30 13.38
CA PHE A 113 -16.26 -19.26 12.59
C PHE A 113 -17.00 -19.61 11.29
N ASN A 114 -18.30 -19.91 11.41
CA ASN A 114 -19.14 -20.23 10.26
C ASN A 114 -19.30 -19.03 9.32
N ALA A 115 -19.46 -17.82 9.87
CA ALA A 115 -19.53 -16.61 9.05
C ALA A 115 -18.23 -16.33 8.30
N ALA A 116 -17.08 -16.57 8.93
CA ALA A 116 -15.78 -16.42 8.29
C ALA A 116 -15.54 -17.43 7.17
N GLN A 117 -15.98 -18.69 7.35
CA GLN A 117 -15.94 -19.72 6.30
C GLN A 117 -16.82 -19.36 5.10
N LEU A 118 -17.99 -18.76 5.34
CA LEU A 118 -18.91 -18.28 4.30
C LEU A 118 -18.43 -16.98 3.62
N GLY A 119 -17.26 -16.44 4.00
CA GLY A 119 -16.75 -15.18 3.48
C GLY A 119 -17.61 -13.97 3.86
N ARG A 120 -18.38 -14.07 4.95
CA ARG A 120 -19.17 -12.96 5.49
C ARG A 120 -18.27 -12.12 6.39
N GLY A 121 -17.70 -11.06 5.80
CA GLY A 121 -16.90 -10.09 6.54
C GLY A 121 -15.39 -10.27 6.48
N VAL A 122 -14.92 -11.39 5.96
CA VAL A 122 -13.50 -11.68 5.72
C VAL A 122 -13.35 -12.30 4.33
N ARG A 123 -12.25 -12.00 3.65
CA ARG A 123 -11.93 -12.65 2.37
C ARG A 123 -11.27 -13.99 2.69
N PHE A 124 -11.92 -15.08 2.33
CA PHE A 124 -11.37 -16.42 2.52
C PHE A 124 -10.08 -16.57 1.70
N ILE A 125 -8.99 -16.99 2.35
CA ILE A 125 -7.69 -17.27 1.71
C ILE A 125 -7.53 -18.79 1.75
N GLY A 126 -7.39 -19.42 0.58
CA GLY A 126 -7.42 -20.88 0.40
C GLY A 126 -6.21 -21.65 0.96
N ASN A 127 -5.67 -21.28 2.12
CA ASN A 127 -4.47 -21.87 2.72
C ASN A 127 -4.76 -22.87 3.85
N GLY A 128 -6.00 -23.37 3.98
CA GLY A 128 -6.39 -24.27 5.09
C GLY A 128 -6.63 -23.57 6.43
N GLU A 129 -6.68 -22.23 6.42
CA GLU A 129 -6.97 -21.38 7.58
C GLU A 129 -8.27 -20.59 7.37
N VAL A 130 -8.95 -20.30 8.47
CA VAL A 130 -10.11 -19.41 8.52
C VAL A 130 -9.65 -18.04 9.05
N PRO A 131 -9.65 -16.98 8.22
CA PRO A 131 -9.14 -15.68 8.62
C PRO A 131 -10.20 -14.89 9.41
N LEU A 132 -10.37 -15.15 10.71
CA LEU A 132 -11.42 -14.53 11.55
C LEU A 132 -11.37 -13.01 11.61
N THR A 133 -10.15 -12.46 11.73
CA THR A 133 -9.89 -11.02 11.81
C THR A 133 -9.19 -10.50 10.57
N ASN A 134 -9.24 -11.22 9.44
CA ASN A 134 -8.54 -10.84 8.21
C ASN A 134 -7.01 -10.69 8.39
N GLN A 135 -6.40 -11.60 9.17
CA GLN A 135 -4.97 -11.61 9.51
C GLN A 135 -4.49 -10.42 10.35
N VAL A 136 -5.39 -9.82 11.11
CA VAL A 136 -5.07 -8.75 12.06
C VAL A 136 -4.90 -9.32 13.46
N SER A 137 -3.70 -9.15 14.03
CA SER A 137 -3.40 -9.51 15.43
C SER A 137 -4.09 -8.57 16.42
N PHE A 138 -4.24 -9.02 17.68
CA PHE A 138 -4.81 -8.19 18.74
C PHE A 138 -4.02 -6.89 18.95
N CYS A 139 -2.69 -6.97 18.98
CA CYS A 139 -1.83 -5.81 19.20
C CYS A 139 -1.85 -4.82 18.03
N ASP A 140 -1.95 -5.32 16.80
CA ASP A 140 -2.11 -4.47 15.63
C ASP A 140 -3.46 -3.75 15.63
N TYR A 141 -4.51 -4.39 16.15
CA TYR A 141 -5.81 -3.74 16.30
C TYR A 141 -5.80 -2.66 17.39
N VAL A 142 -5.38 -2.99 18.62
CA VAL A 142 -5.45 -2.07 19.77
C VAL A 142 -4.54 -0.86 19.57
N TRP A 143 -3.31 -1.07 19.10
CA TRP A 143 -2.31 0.00 18.99
C TRP A 143 -2.16 0.56 17.58
N GLY A 144 -2.71 -0.12 16.58
CA GLY A 144 -2.80 0.36 15.20
C GLY A 144 -4.16 0.99 14.87
N PHE A 145 -5.03 1.17 15.86
CA PHE A 145 -6.33 1.79 15.70
C PHE A 145 -6.18 3.19 15.07
N SER A 146 -6.51 3.30 13.79
CA SER A 146 -6.55 4.57 13.08
C SER A 146 -8.00 4.91 12.79
N ASN A 147 -8.36 6.18 12.98
CA ASN A 147 -9.71 6.75 12.90
C ASN A 147 -10.36 6.69 11.49
N TRP A 148 -9.98 5.71 10.65
CA TRP A 148 -10.32 5.63 9.24
C TRP A 148 -10.80 4.24 8.79
N ASN A 149 -11.25 3.38 9.71
CA ASN A 149 -11.80 2.07 9.35
C ASN A 149 -13.16 2.25 8.67
N SER A 150 -13.21 2.20 7.33
CA SER A 150 -14.42 2.34 6.51
C SER A 150 -14.87 1.03 5.87
N THR A 151 -14.76 -0.09 6.59
CA THR A 151 -15.27 -1.36 6.09
C THR A 151 -16.12 -2.06 7.12
N TRP A 152 -17.43 -2.05 6.85
CA TRP A 152 -18.37 -3.00 7.40
C TRP A 152 -18.20 -4.37 6.76
N THR A 153 -18.44 -5.42 7.54
CA THR A 153 -18.65 -6.76 7.00
C THR A 153 -19.94 -6.78 6.17
N ARG A 154 -19.95 -7.54 5.08
CA ARG A 154 -21.14 -7.74 4.24
C ARG A 154 -22.28 -8.29 5.12
N ASN A 155 -23.41 -7.57 5.18
CA ASN A 155 -24.64 -7.81 5.96
C ASN A 155 -24.80 -7.06 7.30
N ASN A 156 -23.90 -6.13 7.65
CA ASN A 156 -24.07 -5.28 8.85
C ASN A 156 -24.10 -6.04 10.19
N GLU A 157 -23.49 -7.23 10.25
CA GLU A 157 -23.53 -8.09 11.44
C GLU A 157 -22.31 -7.87 12.37
N MET A 158 -21.14 -7.49 11.83
CA MET A 158 -19.95 -7.16 12.65
C MET A 158 -19.10 -6.00 12.09
N ILE A 159 -18.50 -5.21 12.96
CA ILE A 159 -17.48 -4.20 12.63
C ILE A 159 -16.11 -4.91 12.61
N GLY A 160 -15.68 -5.35 11.42
CA GLY A 160 -14.40 -6.04 11.25
C GLY A 160 -13.20 -5.08 11.22
N PRO A 161 -12.00 -5.53 11.63
CA PRO A 161 -10.74 -4.80 11.41
C PRO A 161 -10.38 -4.84 9.91
N GLY A 162 -10.78 -3.80 9.18
CA GLY A 162 -10.59 -3.70 7.74
C GLY A 162 -9.17 -3.38 7.30
N ILE A 163 -8.21 -4.29 7.43
CA ILE A 163 -6.82 -4.00 7.01
C ILE A 163 -6.57 -4.20 5.50
N GLN A 164 -7.41 -4.95 4.78
CA GLN A 164 -7.18 -5.18 3.34
C GLN A 164 -7.49 -3.98 2.42
N ARG A 165 -8.29 -3.00 2.86
CA ARG A 165 -8.62 -1.85 2.02
C ARG A 165 -7.48 -0.84 1.95
N LYS A 166 -6.79 -0.57 3.07
CA LYS A 166 -5.72 0.43 3.15
C LYS A 166 -4.53 0.05 2.28
N GLU A 167 -4.06 -1.18 2.37
CA GLU A 167 -2.94 -1.66 1.56
C GLU A 167 -3.29 -1.67 0.08
N GLY A 168 -4.52 -2.05 -0.28
CA GLY A 168 -5.00 -1.99 -1.66
C GLY A 168 -5.14 -0.57 -2.20
N VAL A 169 -5.64 0.37 -1.39
CA VAL A 169 -5.76 1.80 -1.73
C VAL A 169 -4.39 2.45 -1.87
N LEU A 170 -3.47 2.19 -0.92
CA LEU A 170 -2.11 2.71 -0.96
C LEU A 170 -1.37 2.23 -2.20
N ARG A 171 -1.52 0.95 -2.56
CA ARG A 171 -0.91 0.39 -3.76
C ARG A 171 -1.44 1.05 -5.04
N SER A 172 -2.74 1.33 -5.09
CA SER A 172 -3.36 2.05 -6.20
C SER A 172 -2.89 3.50 -6.28
N LEU A 173 -2.73 4.17 -5.14
CA LEU A 173 -2.16 5.53 -5.06
C LEU A 173 -0.71 5.55 -5.55
N VAL A 174 0.12 4.62 -5.10
CA VAL A 174 1.52 4.48 -5.56
C VAL A 174 1.56 4.18 -7.06
N TYR A 175 0.69 3.29 -7.56
CA TYR A 175 0.57 3.03 -9.00
C TYR A 175 0.25 4.31 -9.78
N LEU A 176 -0.75 5.09 -9.34
CA LEU A 176 -1.12 6.35 -9.97
C LEU A 176 0.04 7.34 -9.97
N GLN A 177 0.69 7.51 -8.83
CA GLN A 177 1.82 8.43 -8.68
C GLN A 177 2.98 8.05 -9.61
N VAL A 178 3.38 6.77 -9.62
CA VAL A 178 4.47 6.27 -10.47
C VAL A 178 4.10 6.36 -11.95
N SER A 179 2.83 6.11 -12.31
CA SER A 179 2.34 6.21 -13.69
C SER A 179 2.36 7.65 -14.21
N ILE A 180 1.84 8.61 -13.44
CA ILE A 180 1.80 10.02 -13.84
C ILE A 180 3.22 10.60 -13.92
N SER A 181 4.02 10.43 -12.85
CA SER A 181 5.39 10.97 -12.80
C SER A 181 6.31 10.29 -13.83
N GLY A 182 6.25 8.96 -13.96
CA GLY A 182 7.08 8.21 -14.89
C GLY A 182 6.83 8.58 -16.36
N GLN A 183 5.57 8.76 -16.75
CA GLN A 183 5.24 9.21 -18.11
C GLN A 183 5.59 10.69 -18.31
N ALA A 184 5.38 11.53 -17.30
CA ALA A 184 5.79 12.94 -17.34
C ALA A 184 7.32 13.12 -17.39
N LEU A 185 8.12 12.13 -16.99
CA LEU A 185 9.58 12.20 -17.13
C LEU A 185 10.06 12.19 -18.58
N ILE A 186 9.32 11.60 -19.53
CA ILE A 186 9.69 11.54 -20.96
C ILE A 186 9.87 12.96 -21.53
N PHE A 187 9.01 13.84 -21.08
CA PHE A 187 8.94 15.24 -21.42
C PHE A 187 10.16 16.04 -20.92
N VAL A 188 10.65 15.72 -19.71
CA VAL A 188 11.88 16.32 -19.15
C VAL A 188 13.14 15.75 -19.81
N THR A 189 13.20 14.43 -20.04
CA THR A 189 14.40 13.80 -20.62
C THR A 189 14.62 14.13 -22.08
N ARG A 190 13.54 14.36 -22.86
CA ARG A 190 13.65 14.84 -24.25
C ARG A 190 14.45 16.14 -24.36
N THR A 191 14.28 17.04 -23.40
CA THR A 191 14.91 18.36 -23.39
C THR A 191 16.27 18.37 -22.67
N ALA A 192 16.77 17.20 -22.25
CA ALA A 192 18.06 17.08 -21.57
C ALA A 192 19.24 17.58 -22.43
N GLY A 193 19.17 17.57 -23.76
CA GLY A 193 20.25 18.12 -24.60
C GLY A 193 20.27 19.64 -24.74
N SER A 194 19.16 20.33 -24.41
CA SER A 194 18.88 21.70 -24.86
C SER A 194 18.97 22.76 -23.75
N ASN A 195 19.11 22.36 -22.47
CA ASN A 195 19.03 23.26 -21.29
C ASN A 195 17.77 24.17 -21.26
N ASN A 196 16.76 23.87 -22.08
CA ASN A 196 15.46 24.51 -22.03
C ASN A 196 14.55 23.80 -21.01
N TRP A 197 13.63 24.57 -20.44
CA TRP A 197 12.54 24.06 -19.59
C TRP A 197 11.67 23.11 -20.40
N PHE A 198 11.11 22.07 -19.75
CA PHE A 198 10.27 21.08 -20.42
C PHE A 198 9.13 21.72 -21.27
N PHE A 199 8.52 22.82 -20.81
CA PHE A 199 7.42 23.49 -21.54
C PHE A 199 7.85 24.31 -22.76
N ALA A 200 9.15 24.61 -22.92
CA ALA A 200 9.63 25.52 -23.96
C ALA A 200 9.73 24.87 -25.34
N GLU A 201 9.88 23.54 -25.41
CA GLU A 201 9.94 22.81 -26.69
C GLU A 201 8.65 22.05 -26.94
N LYS A 202 7.97 22.36 -28.05
CA LYS A 202 6.73 21.68 -28.41
C LYS A 202 7.00 20.20 -28.68
N PRO A 203 6.42 19.27 -27.89
CA PRO A 203 6.55 17.84 -28.17
C PRO A 203 5.76 17.46 -29.42
N CYS A 204 6.10 16.32 -30.02
CA CYS A 204 5.34 15.76 -31.14
C CYS A 204 3.88 15.51 -30.72
N ASN A 205 2.91 15.90 -31.56
CA ASN A 205 1.48 15.74 -31.27
C ASN A 205 1.11 14.29 -30.94
N LEU A 206 1.77 13.31 -31.57
CA LEU A 206 1.54 11.89 -31.31
C LEU A 206 1.91 11.50 -29.87
N LEU A 207 2.96 12.09 -29.31
CA LEU A 207 3.42 11.82 -27.95
C LEU A 207 2.48 12.44 -26.91
N LEU A 208 1.93 13.62 -27.19
CA LEU A 208 0.89 14.24 -26.34
C LEU A 208 -0.40 13.39 -26.31
N ILE A 209 -0.87 12.93 -27.46
CA ILE A 209 -2.07 12.10 -27.54
C ILE A 209 -1.88 10.77 -26.79
N ALA A 210 -0.72 10.13 -26.98
CA ALA A 210 -0.38 8.89 -26.27
C ALA A 210 -0.34 9.10 -24.74
N PHE A 211 0.23 10.21 -24.28
CA PHE A 211 0.25 10.58 -22.87
C PHE A 211 -1.16 10.74 -22.31
N VAL A 212 -2.01 11.55 -22.95
CA VAL A 212 -3.39 11.79 -22.49
C VAL A 212 -4.18 10.49 -22.41
N PHE A 213 -4.08 9.62 -23.43
CA PHE A 213 -4.75 8.33 -23.42
C PHE A 213 -4.28 7.43 -22.26
N ALA A 214 -2.97 7.29 -22.10
CA ALA A 214 -2.40 6.50 -21.00
C ALA A 214 -2.82 7.02 -19.62
N GLN A 215 -2.86 8.35 -19.44
CA GLN A 215 -3.23 8.96 -18.18
C GLN A 215 -4.74 8.86 -17.87
N ILE A 216 -5.60 8.89 -18.89
CA ILE A 216 -7.03 8.62 -18.70
C ILE A 216 -7.22 7.19 -18.19
N VAL A 217 -6.57 6.21 -18.83
CA VAL A 217 -6.66 4.80 -18.41
C VAL A 217 -6.11 4.62 -16.99
N ALA A 218 -4.93 5.18 -16.69
CA ALA A 218 -4.34 5.11 -15.36
C ALA A 218 -5.24 5.77 -14.29
N SER A 219 -5.84 6.93 -14.60
CA SER A 219 -6.76 7.63 -13.71
C SER A 219 -8.04 6.84 -13.44
N VAL A 220 -8.59 6.17 -14.46
CA VAL A 220 -9.77 5.29 -14.32
C VAL A 220 -9.43 4.07 -13.45
N VAL A 221 -8.30 3.41 -13.71
CA VAL A 221 -7.84 2.26 -12.92
C VAL A 221 -7.55 2.66 -11.48
N GLY A 222 -6.91 3.81 -11.25
CA GLY A 222 -6.64 4.31 -9.91
C GLY A 222 -7.88 4.77 -9.16
N TRP A 223 -8.86 5.35 -9.87
CA TRP A 223 -10.13 5.80 -9.28
C TRP A 223 -11.02 4.63 -8.88
N ILE A 224 -11.31 3.72 -9.81
CA ILE A 224 -12.32 2.65 -9.65
C ILE A 224 -11.68 1.36 -9.12
N GLY A 225 -10.42 1.09 -9.47
CA GLY A 225 -9.77 -0.19 -9.22
C GLY A 225 -10.41 -1.33 -10.03
N PHE A 226 -9.95 -2.56 -9.82
CA PHE A 226 -10.53 -3.74 -10.47
C PHE A 226 -11.77 -4.30 -9.75
N GLY A 227 -12.52 -3.45 -9.02
CA GLY A 227 -13.78 -3.87 -8.39
C GLY A 227 -13.68 -5.08 -7.44
N GLY A 228 -12.49 -5.36 -6.89
CA GLY A 228 -12.26 -6.54 -6.07
C GLY A 228 -12.12 -7.86 -6.84
N TYR A 229 -11.67 -7.83 -8.10
CA TYR A 229 -11.43 -9.05 -8.89
C TYR A 229 -10.58 -10.08 -8.12
N PRO A 230 -11.05 -11.33 -7.97
CA PRO A 230 -10.44 -12.33 -7.11
C PRO A 230 -9.30 -13.02 -7.86
N THR A 231 -8.19 -12.32 -8.03
CA THR A 231 -6.93 -12.97 -8.41
C THR A 231 -5.95 -12.84 -7.28
N ASP A 232 -5.50 -14.00 -6.83
CA ASP A 232 -4.58 -14.24 -5.72
C ASP A 232 -3.44 -13.20 -5.69
N ARG A 233 -3.21 -12.66 -4.48
CA ARG A 233 -2.04 -11.86 -4.06
C ARG A 233 -1.99 -10.37 -4.43
N ILE A 234 -2.71 -9.87 -5.44
CA ILE A 234 -2.68 -8.42 -5.79
C ILE A 234 -4.09 -7.91 -6.11
N ALA A 235 -4.82 -7.44 -5.09
CA ALA A 235 -6.07 -6.70 -5.30
C ALA A 235 -5.77 -5.21 -5.46
N VAL A 236 -6.06 -4.64 -6.65
CA VAL A 236 -6.00 -3.19 -6.86
C VAL A 236 -7.36 -2.60 -6.51
N ILE A 237 -7.42 -1.92 -5.36
CA ILE A 237 -8.61 -1.23 -4.89
C ILE A 237 -8.52 0.23 -5.31
N GLY A 238 -9.61 0.78 -5.85
CA GLY A 238 -9.67 2.19 -6.24
C GLY A 238 -9.34 3.10 -5.07
N CYS A 239 -8.43 4.05 -5.28
CA CYS A 239 -8.02 5.03 -4.28
C CYS A 239 -9.09 6.11 -4.05
N GLY A 240 -10.10 6.18 -4.91
CA GLY A 240 -11.16 7.20 -4.84
C GLY A 240 -10.75 8.53 -5.47
N GLY A 241 -11.74 9.34 -5.85
CA GLY A 241 -11.51 10.52 -6.70
C GLY A 241 -10.67 11.63 -6.07
N THR A 242 -10.86 11.90 -4.78
CA THR A 242 -10.10 12.94 -4.06
C THR A 242 -8.60 12.65 -4.05
N TYR A 243 -8.23 11.40 -3.78
CA TYR A 243 -6.82 10.99 -3.75
C TYR A 243 -6.19 10.96 -5.15
N THR A 244 -6.95 10.60 -6.19
CA THR A 244 -6.48 10.72 -7.58
C THR A 244 -6.14 12.16 -7.94
N LEU A 245 -6.95 13.14 -7.53
CA LEU A 245 -6.67 14.57 -7.73
C LEU A 245 -5.42 15.02 -6.97
N ILE A 246 -5.25 14.58 -5.72
CA ILE A 246 -4.05 14.89 -4.92
C ILE A 246 -2.80 14.31 -5.60
N ALA A 247 -2.85 13.08 -6.13
CA ALA A 247 -1.74 12.46 -6.84
C ALA A 247 -1.34 13.25 -8.11
N TRP A 248 -2.32 13.78 -8.84
CA TRP A 248 -2.08 14.67 -9.98
C TRP A 248 -1.38 15.98 -9.58
N LEU A 249 -1.88 16.65 -8.56
CA LEU A 249 -1.27 17.89 -8.06
C LEU A 249 0.16 17.63 -7.57
N TRP A 250 0.37 16.55 -6.84
CA TRP A 250 1.69 16.14 -6.36
C TRP A 250 2.67 15.88 -7.52
N ALA A 251 2.24 15.17 -8.55
CA ALA A 251 3.09 14.89 -9.71
C ALA A 251 3.48 16.17 -10.48
N ILE A 252 2.56 17.13 -10.63
CA ILE A 252 2.84 18.41 -11.29
C ILE A 252 3.85 19.23 -10.48
N VAL A 253 3.69 19.30 -9.16
CA VAL A 253 4.60 20.06 -8.27
C VAL A 253 6.03 19.50 -8.35
N TRP A 254 6.19 18.18 -8.36
CA TRP A 254 7.51 17.53 -8.45
C TRP A 254 8.17 17.64 -9.82
N GLN A 255 7.43 18.01 -10.87
CA GLN A 255 8.00 18.18 -12.21
C GLN A 255 8.95 19.38 -12.30
N PHE A 256 8.70 20.46 -11.53
CA PHE A 256 9.55 21.66 -11.59
C PHE A 256 10.97 21.43 -11.02
N PRO A 257 11.15 20.82 -9.82
CA PRO A 257 12.49 20.51 -9.33
C PRO A 257 13.29 19.56 -10.24
N LEU A 258 12.62 18.63 -10.94
CA LEU A 258 13.29 17.68 -11.84
C LEU A 258 14.00 18.37 -13.01
N ASP A 259 13.45 19.47 -13.53
CA ASP A 259 14.12 20.27 -14.56
C ASP A 259 15.38 20.97 -14.02
N VAL A 260 15.37 21.43 -12.76
CA VAL A 260 16.55 22.03 -12.12
C VAL A 260 17.66 20.99 -11.94
N ILE A 261 17.32 19.77 -11.50
CA ILE A 261 18.27 18.66 -11.37
C ILE A 261 18.88 18.33 -12.75
N LYS A 262 18.06 18.28 -13.80
CA LYS A 262 18.54 18.09 -15.18
C LYS A 262 19.58 19.14 -15.57
N PHE A 263 19.35 20.42 -15.31
CA PHE A 263 20.32 21.47 -15.62
C PHE A 263 21.64 21.28 -14.86
N ALA A 264 21.57 20.92 -13.58
CA ALA A 264 22.75 20.63 -12.78
C ALA A 264 23.57 19.46 -13.35
N VAL A 265 22.89 18.35 -13.71
CA VAL A 265 23.54 17.16 -14.29
C VAL A 265 24.16 17.49 -15.66
N ASN A 266 23.45 18.19 -16.55
CA ASN A 266 24.00 18.62 -17.83
C ASN A 266 25.23 19.50 -17.67
N TYR A 267 25.17 20.47 -16.75
CA TYR A 267 26.31 21.34 -16.48
C TYR A 267 27.54 20.54 -16.05
N LEU A 268 27.37 19.56 -15.16
CA LEU A 268 28.45 18.67 -14.72
C LEU A 268 29.00 17.80 -15.86
N LEU A 269 28.11 17.18 -16.67
CA LEU A 269 28.52 16.32 -17.78
C LEU A 269 29.21 17.11 -18.90
N THR A 270 28.70 18.29 -19.26
CA THR A 270 29.33 19.16 -20.26
C THR A 270 30.69 19.67 -19.78
N LYS A 271 30.82 20.07 -18.50
CA LYS A 271 32.09 20.50 -17.92
C LYS A 271 33.18 19.42 -18.01
N ASN A 272 32.83 18.15 -17.75
CA ASN A 272 33.76 17.03 -17.84
C ASN A 272 34.03 16.60 -19.30
N ALA A 273 33.04 16.70 -20.19
CA ALA A 273 33.21 16.36 -21.60
C ALA A 273 34.21 17.28 -22.33
N TYR A 274 34.27 18.57 -22.00
CA TYR A 274 35.29 19.48 -22.52
C TYR A 274 36.71 19.12 -22.03
N SER A 275 36.85 18.61 -20.79
CA SER A 275 38.15 18.15 -20.27
C SER A 275 38.69 16.94 -21.03
N SER A 276 37.82 15.98 -21.39
CA SER A 276 38.23 14.79 -22.15
C SER A 276 38.44 15.11 -23.64
N LYS A 277 37.57 15.93 -24.27
CA LYS A 277 37.72 16.36 -25.67
C LYS A 277 39.01 17.17 -25.88
N ALA A 278 39.36 18.07 -24.95
CA ALA A 278 40.61 18.82 -25.01
C ALA A 278 41.87 17.94 -24.85
N PHE A 279 41.76 16.82 -24.12
CA PHE A 279 42.86 15.85 -24.01
C PHE A 279 42.98 14.99 -25.29
N THR A 280 41.86 14.57 -25.90
CA THR A 280 41.87 13.78 -27.15
C THR A 280 42.25 14.61 -28.38
N GLU A 281 41.85 15.89 -28.47
CA GLU A 281 42.27 16.78 -29.56
C GLU A 281 43.76 17.11 -29.51
N ARG A 282 44.37 17.21 -28.32
CA ARG A 282 45.82 17.41 -28.20
C ARG A 282 46.63 16.17 -28.59
N ILE A 283 46.09 14.97 -28.40
CA ILE A 283 46.71 13.72 -28.90
C ILE A 283 46.61 13.64 -30.43
N ASN A 284 45.52 14.14 -31.05
CA ASN A 284 45.37 14.19 -32.50
C ASN A 284 46.02 15.41 -33.18
N ALA A 285 46.40 16.45 -32.44
CA ALA A 285 47.18 17.57 -32.95
C ALA A 285 48.67 17.22 -33.17
N GLY A 286 49.07 15.99 -32.83
CA GLY A 286 50.46 15.54 -32.83
C GLY A 286 50.79 14.38 -33.76
N HIS A 287 50.09 14.14 -34.88
CA HIS A 287 50.64 13.33 -35.99
C HIS A 287 49.77 13.44 -37.27
N PRO A 288 50.32 13.83 -38.44
CA PRO A 288 49.55 14.08 -39.66
C PRO A 288 49.05 12.81 -40.41
N THR A 289 49.03 11.63 -39.78
CA THR A 289 48.73 10.36 -40.50
C THR A 289 47.57 9.54 -39.96
N MET A 290 46.79 10.04 -38.99
CA MET A 290 45.55 9.37 -38.58
C MET A 290 44.33 10.26 -38.75
N THR A 291 44.03 10.58 -40.01
CA THR A 291 42.70 11.06 -40.41
C THR A 291 41.71 9.89 -40.32
N HIS A 292 41.08 9.69 -39.17
CA HIS A 292 39.85 8.90 -39.11
C HIS A 292 38.73 9.75 -39.75
N SER A 293 38.29 9.34 -40.94
CA SER A 293 37.20 9.98 -41.67
C SER A 293 35.89 9.80 -40.90
N VAL A 294 35.47 10.83 -40.19
CA VAL A 294 34.11 10.92 -39.66
C VAL A 294 33.19 11.21 -40.84
N VAL A 295 32.62 10.14 -41.40
CA VAL A 295 31.62 10.23 -42.47
C VAL A 295 30.38 10.91 -41.90
N THR A 296 30.08 12.11 -42.39
CA THR A 296 28.88 12.86 -42.01
C THR A 296 27.63 12.16 -42.54
N ASN A 297 26.50 12.31 -41.85
CA ASN A 297 25.23 11.63 -42.20
C ASN A 297 24.77 11.87 -43.65
N ALA A 298 25.17 12.99 -44.26
CA ALA A 298 24.90 13.30 -45.66
C ALA A 298 25.62 12.35 -46.65
N GLN A 299 26.82 11.87 -46.31
CA GLN A 299 27.53 10.89 -47.15
C GLN A 299 26.96 9.47 -47.03
N ARG A 300 26.35 9.12 -45.88
CA ARG A 300 25.63 7.84 -45.73
C ARG A 300 24.36 7.79 -46.56
N SER A 301 23.58 8.88 -46.62
CA SER A 301 22.35 8.92 -47.43
C SER A 301 22.64 8.85 -48.93
N ILE A 302 23.71 9.52 -49.40
CA ILE A 302 24.12 9.44 -50.82
C ILE A 302 24.55 8.01 -51.19
N ARG A 303 25.29 7.32 -50.31
CA ARG A 303 25.74 5.93 -50.57
C ARG A 303 24.59 4.92 -50.52
N ALA A 304 23.61 5.11 -49.64
CA ALA A 304 22.41 4.29 -49.58
C ALA A 304 21.48 4.50 -50.79
N SER A 305 21.47 5.69 -51.40
CA SER A 305 20.68 5.97 -52.62
C SER A 305 21.29 5.41 -53.91
N ARG A 306 22.58 5.03 -53.88
CA ARG A 306 23.33 4.55 -55.05
C ARG A 306 23.39 3.03 -55.18
N THR A 307 22.77 2.29 -54.27
CA THR A 307 22.59 0.83 -54.38
C THR A 307 21.15 0.55 -54.75
N VAL A 308 20.87 0.67 -56.06
CA VAL A 308 19.80 -0.03 -56.77
C VAL A 308 20.48 -1.08 -57.64
#